data_AF-A0A1B8GHW7-F1
#
_entry.id   AF-A0A1B8GHW7-F1
#
_cell.length_a   1.000
_cell.length_b   1.000
_cell.length_c   1.000
_cell.angle_alpha   90.00
_cell.angle_beta   90.00
_cell.angle_gamma   90.00
#
_symmetry.space_group_name_H-M   'P 1'
#
loop_
_entity.id
_entity.type
_entity.pdbx_description
1 polymer ?
#
loop_
_entity_poly.entity_id
_entity_poly.type
_entity_poly.pdbx_seq_one_letter_code
_entity_poly.pdbx_strand_id
1 'polypeptide(L)'
;MAPIDTDSAAGLEDVAFDFVVIGGGTSGLVVANRLIEDPHVQVLVLEAGTNRLNDPRLMAPGLGIATYEDPDFDWNFRSSPQEQLNGRQLLASQGRTLGGSSAINLGMVIYPSKVGMDAWEKLGTPGWGWDGVSPYIRKFHKAAAPPDEVRQFFQGMKYDLRDQGSDGPVQVSFGDQYMPLKIRSRALEQAHLSVLVPWTRLLTRGAMPAPLTLGTQYKSANLRVVNGALMEKPIFERRDGLFVATAVQVRKDGNTYNIPVKKEVILAAGATHTPHIRELSGIGNADLLRSHGIEPVVNNPGVGENLQDHGTVSFE
;
A
#
# COMPACT_ATOMS: atom_id res chain seq x y z
N MET A 1 2.13 -24.83 -14.40
CA MET A 1 1.91 -24.78 -12.94
C MET A 1 0.43 -24.54 -12.73
N ALA A 2 -0.21 -25.29 -11.83
CA ALA A 2 -1.62 -25.07 -11.50
C ALA A 2 -1.83 -23.63 -10.96
N PRO A 3 -2.98 -22.99 -11.25
CA PRO A 3 -3.34 -21.73 -10.62
C PRO A 3 -3.42 -21.95 -9.10
N ILE A 4 -2.92 -20.98 -8.34
CA ILE A 4 -3.11 -21.00 -6.89
C ILE A 4 -4.50 -20.50 -6.62
N ASP A 5 -5.27 -21.34 -5.92
CA ASP A 5 -6.61 -21.01 -5.49
C ASP A 5 -6.52 -20.01 -4.33
N THR A 6 -6.61 -18.73 -4.68
CA THR A 6 -6.68 -17.64 -3.71
C THR A 6 -8.09 -17.44 -3.17
N ASP A 7 -9.10 -18.16 -3.67
CA ASP A 7 -10.48 -18.00 -3.25
C ASP A 7 -10.89 -19.04 -2.20
N SER A 8 -10.12 -20.11 -2.01
CA SER A 8 -10.44 -21.16 -1.04
C SER A 8 -10.19 -20.77 0.42
N ALA A 9 -11.24 -20.89 1.23
CA ALA A 9 -11.20 -20.81 2.69
C ALA A 9 -10.93 -22.17 3.37
N ALA A 10 -10.79 -23.26 2.61
CA ALA A 10 -10.69 -24.61 3.18
C ALA A 10 -9.49 -24.75 4.12
N GLY A 11 -9.71 -25.31 5.31
CA GLY A 11 -8.66 -25.54 6.31
C GLY A 11 -7.98 -24.27 6.85
N LEU A 12 -8.64 -23.10 6.78
CA LEU A 12 -8.11 -21.87 7.39
C LEU A 12 -8.02 -21.95 8.92
N GLU A 13 -8.89 -22.72 9.56
CA GLU A 13 -8.90 -22.90 11.02
C GLU A 13 -8.06 -24.11 11.48
N ASP A 14 -7.73 -25.01 10.55
CA ASP A 14 -7.00 -26.25 10.84
C ASP A 14 -5.48 -26.03 10.94
N VAL A 15 -4.99 -24.91 10.43
CA VAL A 15 -3.56 -24.58 10.38
C VAL A 15 -3.29 -23.29 11.14
N ALA A 16 -2.44 -23.37 12.15
CA ALA A 16 -1.93 -22.18 12.82
C ALA A 16 -0.75 -21.60 12.03
N PHE A 17 -0.89 -20.36 11.57
CA PHE A 17 0.14 -19.62 10.86
C PHE A 17 1.08 -18.92 11.86
N ASP A 18 2.34 -18.75 11.49
CA ASP A 18 3.27 -17.96 12.31
C ASP A 18 2.87 -16.48 12.28
N PHE A 19 2.59 -15.97 11.09
CA PHE A 19 2.16 -14.60 10.87
C PHE A 19 0.88 -14.54 10.05
N VAL A 20 -0.04 -13.66 10.44
CA VAL A 20 -1.21 -13.32 9.62
C VAL A 20 -1.14 -11.84 9.24
N VAL A 21 -1.05 -11.58 7.94
CA VAL A 21 -1.00 -10.22 7.37
C VAL A 21 -2.38 -9.84 6.88
N ILE A 22 -2.92 -8.76 7.43
CA ILE A 22 -4.24 -8.21 7.08
C ILE A 22 -4.08 -7.15 6.00
N GLY A 23 -4.52 -7.46 4.78
CA GLY A 23 -4.37 -6.64 3.59
C GLY A 23 -3.29 -7.20 2.65
N GLY A 24 -3.71 -7.70 1.50
CA GLY A 24 -2.84 -8.12 0.40
C GLY A 24 -2.44 -6.94 -0.49
N GLY A 25 -2.18 -5.78 0.12
CA GLY A 25 -1.85 -4.53 -0.56
C GLY A 25 -0.34 -4.26 -0.66
N THR A 26 -0.01 -3.02 -1.00
CA THR A 26 1.37 -2.56 -1.28
C THR A 26 2.37 -2.89 -0.17
N SER A 27 2.02 -2.68 1.10
CA SER A 27 2.91 -2.99 2.23
C SER A 27 2.78 -4.44 2.70
N GLY A 28 1.55 -4.96 2.77
CA GLY A 28 1.29 -6.32 3.28
C GLY A 28 1.98 -7.40 2.46
N LEU A 29 1.95 -7.29 1.13
CA LEU A 29 2.66 -8.23 0.26
C LEU A 29 4.18 -8.15 0.40
N VAL A 30 4.75 -6.96 0.68
CA VAL A 30 6.19 -6.82 0.96
C VAL A 30 6.55 -7.54 2.25
N VAL A 31 5.78 -7.34 3.32
CA VAL A 31 6.04 -8.00 4.61
C VAL A 31 5.92 -9.52 4.46
N ALA A 32 4.85 -10.00 3.83
CA ALA A 32 4.67 -11.42 3.57
C ALA A 32 5.84 -12.01 2.77
N ASN A 33 6.25 -11.34 1.69
CA ASN A 33 7.37 -11.79 0.85
C ASN A 33 8.69 -11.88 1.63
N ARG A 34 8.94 -11.00 2.61
CA ARG A 34 10.18 -11.04 3.41
C ARG A 34 10.12 -12.08 4.52
N LEU A 35 8.96 -12.29 5.14
CA LEU A 35 8.79 -13.31 6.18
C LEU A 35 8.98 -14.73 5.63
N ILE A 36 8.53 -15.00 4.41
CA ILE A 36 8.65 -16.33 3.79
C ILE A 36 10.06 -16.64 3.25
N GLU A 37 11.01 -15.69 3.32
CA GLU A 37 12.42 -15.96 3.02
C GLU A 37 12.99 -17.04 3.97
N ASP A 38 12.42 -17.16 5.18
CA ASP A 38 12.62 -18.32 6.05
C ASP A 38 11.60 -19.43 5.68
N PRO A 39 12.05 -20.58 5.15
CA PRO A 39 11.15 -21.66 4.75
C PRO A 39 10.41 -22.31 5.93
N HIS A 40 10.83 -22.07 7.17
CA HIS A 40 10.16 -22.57 8.38
C HIS A 40 9.02 -21.66 8.87
N VAL A 41 8.87 -20.47 8.30
CA VAL A 41 7.82 -19.51 8.67
C VAL A 41 6.61 -19.69 7.76
N GLN A 42 5.44 -19.93 8.35
CA GLN A 42 4.15 -20.01 7.65
C GLN A 42 3.42 -18.68 7.71
N VAL A 43 3.10 -18.11 6.53
CA VAL A 43 2.43 -16.80 6.43
C VAL A 43 1.08 -16.95 5.75
N LEU A 44 0.06 -16.33 6.35
CA LEU A 44 -1.24 -16.11 5.72
C LEU A 44 -1.42 -14.64 5.39
N VAL A 45 -1.85 -14.34 4.16
CA VAL A 45 -2.31 -13.02 3.75
C VAL A 45 -3.81 -13.07 3.53
N LEU A 46 -4.54 -12.15 4.16
CA LEU A 46 -5.98 -12.00 4.01
C LEU A 46 -6.30 -10.70 3.28
N GLU A 47 -6.90 -10.79 2.11
CA GLU A 47 -7.29 -9.66 1.28
C GLU A 47 -8.81 -9.60 1.15
N ALA A 48 -9.41 -8.45 1.48
CA ALA A 48 -10.85 -8.27 1.44
C ALA A 48 -11.40 -8.18 0.00
N GLY A 49 -10.56 -7.74 -0.94
CA GLY A 49 -10.86 -7.63 -2.36
C GLY A 49 -10.70 -8.91 -3.16
N THR A 50 -11.13 -8.84 -4.42
CA THR A 50 -11.04 -9.94 -5.38
C THR A 50 -9.64 -10.06 -5.98
N ASN A 51 -9.34 -11.21 -6.58
CA ASN A 51 -8.13 -11.37 -7.39
C ASN A 51 -8.40 -10.89 -8.83
N ARG A 52 -7.73 -9.82 -9.25
CA ARG A 52 -7.88 -9.21 -10.58
C ARG A 52 -6.58 -9.07 -11.35
N LEU A 53 -5.53 -9.84 -11.04
CA LEU A 53 -4.19 -9.61 -11.61
C LEU A 53 -4.13 -9.65 -13.13
N ASN A 54 -5.12 -10.27 -13.79
CA ASN A 54 -5.19 -10.38 -15.25
C ASN A 54 -6.20 -9.42 -15.90
N ASP A 55 -6.86 -8.53 -15.14
CA ASP A 55 -7.80 -7.56 -15.69
C ASP A 55 -7.04 -6.52 -16.55
N PRO A 56 -7.44 -6.28 -17.81
CA PRO A 56 -6.78 -5.32 -18.68
C PRO A 56 -6.65 -3.91 -18.11
N ARG A 57 -7.58 -3.49 -17.23
CA ARG A 57 -7.55 -2.17 -16.58
C ARG A 57 -6.39 -2.01 -15.59
N LEU A 58 -5.93 -3.12 -14.99
CA LEU A 58 -4.75 -3.13 -14.11
C LEU A 58 -3.46 -3.37 -14.91
N MET A 59 -3.56 -4.05 -16.06
CA MET A 59 -2.42 -4.42 -16.89
C MET A 59 -2.03 -3.36 -17.93
N ALA A 60 -2.84 -2.32 -18.13
CA ALA A 60 -2.54 -1.21 -19.02
C ALA A 60 -2.57 0.11 -18.23
N PRO A 61 -1.44 0.85 -18.07
CA PRO A 61 -1.40 2.00 -17.16
C PRO A 61 -2.39 3.10 -17.53
N GLY A 62 -2.66 3.28 -18.83
CA GLY A 62 -3.62 4.26 -19.32
C GLY A 62 -5.08 3.96 -18.98
N LEU A 63 -5.40 2.73 -18.54
CA LEU A 63 -6.75 2.30 -18.17
C LEU A 63 -7.01 2.34 -16.66
N GLY A 64 -6.00 2.60 -15.83
CA GLY A 64 -6.12 2.53 -14.36
C GLY A 64 -7.24 3.42 -13.80
N ILE A 65 -7.47 4.59 -14.38
CA ILE A 65 -8.54 5.52 -13.97
C ILE A 65 -9.94 4.88 -14.09
N ALA A 66 -10.13 3.93 -15.02
CA ALA A 66 -11.41 3.24 -15.20
C ALA A 66 -11.75 2.25 -14.07
N THR A 67 -10.86 2.08 -13.08
CA THR A 67 -11.10 1.27 -11.88
C THR A 67 -11.65 2.10 -10.71
N TYR A 68 -11.57 3.42 -10.79
CA TYR A 68 -12.07 4.29 -9.71
C TYR A 68 -13.60 4.25 -9.69
N GLU A 69 -14.17 4.28 -8.49
CA GLU A 69 -15.61 4.16 -8.29
C GLU A 69 -16.22 2.79 -8.67
N ASP A 70 -15.42 1.84 -9.17
CA ASP A 70 -15.84 0.45 -9.41
C ASP A 70 -15.62 -0.40 -8.14
N PRO A 71 -16.69 -0.90 -7.48
CA PRO A 71 -16.57 -1.63 -6.21
C PRO A 71 -15.82 -2.97 -6.29
N ASP A 72 -15.52 -3.46 -7.52
CA ASP A 72 -14.67 -4.63 -7.74
C ASP A 72 -13.16 -4.30 -7.61
N PHE A 73 -12.79 -3.01 -7.63
CA PHE A 73 -11.41 -2.53 -7.57
C PHE A 73 -11.16 -1.46 -6.51
N ASP A 74 -12.16 -0.68 -6.15
CA ASP A 74 -12.08 0.48 -5.28
C ASP A 74 -13.02 0.31 -4.08
N TRP A 75 -12.57 0.72 -2.90
CA TRP A 75 -13.40 0.83 -1.70
C TRP A 75 -14.47 1.91 -1.80
N ASN A 76 -14.34 2.83 -2.77
CA ASN A 76 -15.29 3.89 -3.06
C ASN A 76 -15.53 4.83 -1.89
N PHE A 77 -14.51 5.07 -1.07
CA PHE A 77 -14.65 5.99 0.05
C PHE A 77 -14.96 7.41 -0.40
N ARG A 78 -15.75 8.08 0.43
CA ARG A 78 -16.01 9.51 0.34
C ARG A 78 -15.64 10.15 1.66
N SER A 79 -15.05 11.34 1.61
CA SER A 79 -14.92 12.15 2.81
C SER A 79 -16.31 12.49 3.38
N SER A 80 -16.34 12.89 4.65
CA SER A 80 -17.46 13.71 5.15
C SER A 80 -17.58 15.00 4.31
N PRO A 81 -18.76 15.67 4.30
CA PRO A 81 -18.89 16.98 3.68
C PRO A 81 -17.81 17.94 4.20
N GLN A 82 -17.02 18.49 3.29
CA GLN A 82 -15.91 19.37 3.65
C GLN A 82 -16.41 20.82 3.73
N GLU A 83 -16.45 21.39 4.93
CA GLU A 83 -16.94 22.76 5.19
C GLU A 83 -16.21 23.79 4.31
N GLN A 84 -14.88 23.68 4.25
CA GLN A 84 -14.02 24.58 3.47
C GLN A 84 -14.11 24.37 1.95
N LEU A 85 -14.85 23.35 1.50
CA LEU A 85 -15.07 23.05 0.08
C LEU A 85 -16.56 23.09 -0.28
N ASN A 86 -17.35 23.94 0.39
CA ASN A 86 -18.79 24.13 0.18
C ASN A 86 -19.61 22.85 0.34
N GLY A 87 -19.27 22.02 1.32
CA GLY A 87 -19.97 20.76 1.61
C GLY A 87 -19.70 19.64 0.60
N ARG A 88 -18.74 19.81 -0.33
CA ARG A 88 -18.35 18.75 -1.25
C ARG A 88 -17.82 17.54 -0.50
N GLN A 89 -18.15 16.36 -1.00
CA GLN A 89 -17.54 15.11 -0.58
C GLN A 89 -16.50 14.71 -1.61
N LEU A 90 -15.29 14.40 -1.15
CA LEU A 90 -14.17 14.06 -2.01
C LEU A 90 -14.08 12.55 -2.19
N LEU A 91 -13.80 12.10 -3.40
CA LEU A 91 -13.41 10.73 -3.68
C LEU A 91 -12.06 10.44 -3.02
N ALA A 92 -12.00 9.37 -2.25
CA ALA A 92 -10.79 8.85 -1.62
C ALA A 92 -10.54 7.42 -2.11
N SER A 93 -10.23 7.26 -3.39
CA SER A 93 -10.04 5.96 -4.02
C SER A 93 -8.95 5.14 -3.32
N GLN A 94 -9.28 3.90 -2.96
CA GLN A 94 -8.36 2.95 -2.33
C GLN A 94 -8.59 1.57 -2.92
N GLY A 95 -7.51 0.88 -3.29
CA GLY A 95 -7.63 -0.40 -3.96
C GLY A 95 -8.21 -1.48 -3.05
N ARG A 96 -9.24 -2.16 -3.54
CA ARG A 96 -9.93 -3.31 -2.96
C ARG A 96 -9.75 -4.53 -3.86
N THR A 97 -8.49 -4.92 -4.07
CA THR A 97 -8.10 -6.09 -4.87
C THR A 97 -6.74 -6.56 -4.40
N LEU A 98 -6.32 -7.76 -4.79
CA LEU A 98 -4.95 -8.21 -4.55
C LEU A 98 -3.94 -7.23 -5.20
N GLY A 99 -3.03 -6.69 -4.40
CA GLY A 99 -2.15 -5.57 -4.76
C GLY A 99 -2.62 -4.22 -4.19
N GLY A 100 -3.83 -4.12 -3.63
CA GLY A 100 -4.37 -2.94 -2.97
C GLY A 100 -4.31 -1.69 -3.85
N SER A 101 -4.10 -0.51 -3.24
CA SER A 101 -4.04 0.75 -3.98
C SER A 101 -2.92 0.80 -5.02
N SER A 102 -1.88 -0.02 -4.91
CA SER A 102 -0.89 -0.08 -5.98
C SER A 102 -1.46 -0.67 -7.27
N ALA A 103 -2.39 -1.61 -7.21
CA ALA A 103 -3.01 -2.19 -8.41
C ALA A 103 -3.79 -1.15 -9.24
N ILE A 104 -4.38 -0.15 -8.59
CA ILE A 104 -5.23 0.87 -9.24
C ILE A 104 -4.55 2.25 -9.38
N ASN A 105 -3.30 2.41 -8.91
CA ASN A 105 -2.62 3.70 -8.97
C ASN A 105 -2.14 4.04 -10.40
N LEU A 106 -1.56 5.23 -10.54
CA LEU A 106 -1.10 5.75 -11.84
C LEU A 106 0.37 5.42 -12.16
N GLY A 107 0.98 4.47 -11.46
CA GLY A 107 2.30 3.93 -11.76
C GLY A 107 3.47 4.92 -11.68
N MET A 108 3.32 5.97 -10.88
CA MET A 108 4.35 6.98 -10.66
C MET A 108 5.21 6.60 -9.44
N VAL A 109 6.53 6.61 -9.61
CA VAL A 109 7.49 6.44 -8.50
C VAL A 109 8.15 7.77 -8.19
N ILE A 110 7.96 8.22 -6.95
CA ILE A 110 8.62 9.39 -6.37
C ILE A 110 9.31 8.95 -5.08
N TYR A 111 10.59 9.25 -4.95
CA TYR A 111 11.34 8.98 -3.74
C TYR A 111 11.18 10.11 -2.72
N PRO A 112 11.15 9.80 -1.41
CA PRO A 112 11.13 10.83 -0.39
C PRO A 112 12.40 11.68 -0.42
N SER A 113 12.33 12.88 0.14
CA SER A 113 13.52 13.72 0.32
C SER A 113 14.31 13.30 1.55
N LYS A 114 15.64 13.46 1.50
CA LYS A 114 16.51 13.28 2.69
C LYS A 114 16.03 14.11 3.87
N VAL A 115 15.71 15.39 3.64
CA VAL A 115 15.22 16.30 4.68
C VAL A 115 13.94 15.78 5.32
N GLY A 116 13.02 15.22 4.54
CA GLY A 116 11.77 14.64 5.05
C GLY A 116 12.01 13.42 5.93
N MET A 117 12.87 12.49 5.49
CA MET A 117 13.21 11.29 6.28
C MET A 117 13.98 11.65 7.56
N ASP A 118 14.97 12.54 7.47
CA ASP A 118 15.71 13.03 8.65
C ASP A 118 14.79 13.77 9.64
N ALA A 119 13.72 14.41 9.17
CA ALA A 119 12.72 15.02 10.04
C ALA A 119 11.91 13.98 10.82
N TRP A 120 11.60 12.82 10.24
CA TRP A 120 10.93 11.73 10.96
C TRP A 120 11.79 11.23 12.11
N GLU A 121 13.07 10.99 11.87
CA GLU A 121 13.99 10.55 12.91
C GLU A 121 14.07 11.55 14.07
N LYS A 122 14.13 12.85 13.76
CA LYS A 122 14.10 13.94 14.76
C LYS A 122 12.80 13.98 15.57
N LEU A 123 11.69 13.48 15.02
CA LEU A 123 10.41 13.37 15.73
C LEU A 123 10.36 12.16 16.69
N GLY A 124 11.44 11.38 16.80
CA GLY A 124 11.55 10.30 17.78
C GLY A 124 11.45 8.90 17.18
N THR A 125 11.79 8.72 15.91
CA THR A 125 11.87 7.41 15.26
C THR A 125 13.32 7.06 14.86
N PRO A 126 14.20 6.68 15.80
CA PRO A 126 15.59 6.33 15.50
C PRO A 126 15.69 5.27 14.39
N GLY A 127 16.60 5.49 13.43
CA GLY A 127 16.81 4.61 12.28
C GLY A 127 15.92 4.93 11.08
N TRP A 128 14.95 5.84 11.19
CA TRP A 128 14.08 6.26 10.09
C TRP A 128 14.60 7.49 9.32
N GLY A 129 15.81 7.96 9.65
CA GLY A 129 16.51 8.98 8.87
C GLY A 129 16.88 8.47 7.48
N TRP A 130 17.36 9.36 6.60
CA TRP A 130 17.70 9.00 5.23
C TRP A 130 18.71 7.85 5.13
N ASP A 131 19.70 7.83 6.03
CA ASP A 131 20.75 6.81 5.99
C ASP A 131 20.21 5.42 6.38
N GLY A 132 19.19 5.35 7.24
CA GLY A 132 18.52 4.11 7.61
C GLY A 132 17.52 3.62 6.55
N VAL A 133 16.82 4.53 5.86
CA VAL A 133 15.75 4.18 4.90
C VAL A 133 16.26 4.02 3.47
N SER A 134 17.27 4.79 3.05
CA SER A 134 17.75 4.78 1.66
C SER A 134 18.23 3.42 1.14
N PRO A 135 18.82 2.50 1.94
CA PRO A 135 19.11 1.14 1.48
C PRO A 135 17.85 0.37 1.08
N TYR A 136 16.72 0.58 1.77
CA TYR A 136 15.45 -0.07 1.45
C TYR A 136 14.76 0.57 0.23
N ILE A 137 14.92 1.89 0.04
CA ILE A 137 14.51 2.58 -1.20
C ILE A 137 15.24 1.97 -2.41
N ARG A 138 16.50 1.57 -2.27
CA ARG A 138 17.21 0.84 -3.33
C ARG A 138 16.75 -0.62 -3.44
N LYS A 139 16.62 -1.33 -2.32
CA LYS A 139 16.28 -2.77 -2.30
C LYS A 139 14.93 -3.13 -2.92
N PHE A 140 13.93 -2.22 -2.90
CA PHE A 140 12.58 -2.60 -3.34
C PHE A 140 12.42 -2.71 -4.85
N HIS A 141 13.28 -2.07 -5.65
CA HIS A 141 13.11 -2.00 -7.10
C HIS A 141 14.35 -2.36 -7.90
N LYS A 142 14.12 -2.66 -9.18
CA LYS A 142 15.11 -2.69 -10.23
C LYS A 142 14.73 -1.64 -11.27
N ALA A 143 15.59 -0.64 -11.46
CA ALA A 143 15.35 0.41 -12.43
C ALA A 143 15.97 0.08 -13.79
N ALA A 144 15.21 0.32 -14.86
CA ALA A 144 15.74 0.41 -16.22
C ALA A 144 16.17 1.86 -16.51
N ALA A 145 17.33 2.02 -17.14
CA ALA A 145 17.78 3.33 -17.57
C ALA A 145 16.84 3.90 -18.65
N PRO A 146 16.59 5.22 -18.68
CA PRO A 146 15.76 5.83 -19.72
C PRO A 146 16.44 5.65 -21.09
N PRO A 147 15.71 5.28 -22.15
CA PRO A 147 16.21 5.28 -23.52
C PRO A 147 16.70 6.67 -23.96
N ASP A 148 17.57 6.73 -24.96
CA ASP A 148 18.15 8.00 -25.42
C ASP A 148 17.10 9.00 -25.92
N GLU A 149 16.06 8.53 -26.60
CA GLU A 149 14.93 9.35 -27.06
C GLU A 149 14.22 10.04 -25.89
N VAL A 150 14.07 9.33 -24.77
CA VAL A 150 13.47 9.86 -23.52
C VAL A 150 14.35 10.94 -22.91
N ARG A 151 15.67 10.68 -22.85
CA ARG A 151 16.64 11.65 -22.34
C ARG A 151 16.68 12.92 -23.19
N GLN A 152 16.58 12.78 -24.51
CA GLN A 152 16.54 13.91 -25.45
C GLN A 152 15.24 14.70 -25.34
N PHE A 153 14.09 14.02 -25.17
CA PHE A 153 12.81 14.67 -24.98
C PHE A 153 12.76 15.47 -23.67
N PHE A 154 13.21 14.88 -22.57
CA PHE A 154 13.30 15.53 -21.26
C PHE A 154 14.68 16.16 -21.04
N GLN A 155 15.00 17.20 -21.81
CA GLN A 155 16.26 17.94 -21.66
C GLN A 155 16.46 18.38 -20.19
N GLY A 156 17.62 18.05 -19.62
CA GLY A 156 17.91 18.27 -18.19
C GLY A 156 17.50 17.12 -17.27
N MET A 157 17.13 15.96 -17.82
CA MET A 157 16.92 14.73 -17.05
C MET A 157 18.14 14.33 -16.24
N LYS A 158 17.99 14.30 -14.91
CA LYS A 158 18.99 13.72 -14.01
C LYS A 158 18.58 12.30 -13.66
N TYR A 159 19.31 11.33 -14.19
CA TYR A 159 19.20 9.94 -13.83
C TYR A 159 20.56 9.44 -13.36
N ASP A 160 20.69 9.19 -12.05
CA ASP A 160 21.91 8.64 -11.45
C ASP A 160 21.65 7.19 -11.08
N LEU A 161 22.40 6.26 -11.68
CA LEU A 161 22.31 4.83 -11.39
C LEU A 161 22.60 4.51 -9.93
N ARG A 162 23.44 5.31 -9.26
CA ARG A 162 23.73 5.14 -7.82
C ARG A 162 22.50 5.43 -6.97
N ASP A 163 21.56 6.21 -7.51
CA ASP A 163 20.30 6.53 -6.84
C ASP A 163 19.22 5.45 -7.04
N GLN A 164 19.47 4.41 -7.84
CA GLN A 164 18.48 3.38 -8.17
C GLN A 164 18.83 2.01 -7.58
N GLY A 165 17.80 1.17 -7.46
CA GLY A 165 17.91 -0.25 -7.16
C GLY A 165 18.22 -1.09 -8.40
N SER A 166 18.85 -2.24 -8.21
CA SER A 166 19.35 -3.11 -9.29
C SER A 166 18.71 -4.51 -9.33
N ASP A 167 18.16 -4.98 -8.21
CA ASP A 167 17.79 -6.37 -7.98
C ASP A 167 16.46 -6.53 -7.22
N GLY A 168 15.78 -5.43 -6.91
CA GLY A 168 14.50 -5.47 -6.22
C GLY A 168 13.36 -6.03 -7.09
N PRO A 169 12.30 -6.54 -6.44
CA PRO A 169 11.18 -7.20 -7.14
C PRO A 169 10.37 -6.26 -8.04
N VAL A 170 10.26 -4.98 -7.69
CA VAL A 170 9.46 -4.01 -8.46
C VAL A 170 10.25 -3.51 -9.66
N GLN A 171 9.72 -3.67 -10.86
CA GLN A 171 10.33 -3.11 -12.07
C GLN A 171 9.93 -1.65 -12.22
N VAL A 172 10.92 -0.77 -12.37
CA VAL A 172 10.72 0.67 -12.56
C VAL A 172 11.35 1.07 -13.88
N SER A 173 10.57 1.72 -14.74
CA SER A 173 11.01 2.18 -16.06
C SER A 173 10.41 3.53 -16.41
N PHE A 174 10.80 4.00 -17.59
CA PHE A 174 10.18 5.14 -18.26
C PHE A 174 9.32 4.61 -19.39
N GLY A 175 8.15 5.20 -19.60
CA GLY A 175 7.28 4.87 -20.73
C GLY A 175 7.97 5.11 -22.08
N ASP A 176 7.40 4.61 -23.16
CA ASP A 176 7.84 4.86 -24.53
C ASP A 176 6.93 5.87 -25.25
N GLN A 177 5.75 6.15 -24.70
CA GLN A 177 4.78 7.11 -25.22
C GLN A 177 4.70 8.38 -24.38
N TYR A 178 4.81 9.52 -25.06
CA TYR A 178 4.80 10.85 -24.45
C TYR A 178 3.76 11.72 -25.15
N MET A 179 2.90 12.38 -24.36
CA MET A 179 2.09 13.45 -24.93
C MET A 179 3.03 14.56 -25.42
N PRO A 180 2.82 15.12 -26.63
CA PRO A 180 3.62 16.23 -27.16
C PRO A 180 3.31 17.56 -26.44
N LEU A 181 3.06 17.50 -25.13
CA LEU A 181 3.07 18.64 -24.22
C LEU A 181 4.51 19.14 -24.11
N LYS A 182 4.98 19.85 -25.15
CA LYS A 182 6.13 20.78 -25.08
C LYS A 182 5.80 22.02 -24.24
N ILE A 183 4.76 21.96 -23.42
CA ILE A 183 4.31 23.05 -22.59
C ILE A 183 5.07 22.95 -21.27
N ARG A 184 6.18 23.70 -21.16
CA ARG A 184 6.61 24.39 -19.93
C ARG A 184 8.08 24.79 -19.85
N SER A 185 8.95 24.56 -20.86
CA SER A 185 10.31 25.14 -20.76
C SER A 185 10.28 26.66 -20.82
N ARG A 186 9.72 27.25 -21.88
CA ARG A 186 9.67 28.72 -22.06
C ARG A 186 8.92 29.47 -20.96
N ALA A 187 7.75 28.98 -20.54
CA ALA A 187 6.94 29.66 -19.53
C ALA A 187 7.61 29.63 -18.14
N LEU A 188 8.27 28.52 -17.79
CA LEU A 188 9.02 28.42 -16.52
C LEU A 188 10.31 29.24 -16.57
N GLU A 189 11.02 29.22 -17.69
CA GLU A 189 12.19 30.07 -17.95
C GLU A 189 11.83 31.56 -17.82
N GLN A 190 10.72 31.99 -18.43
CA GLN A 190 10.20 33.37 -18.33
C GLN A 190 9.78 33.76 -16.92
N ALA A 191 9.28 32.80 -16.12
CA ALA A 191 8.92 33.03 -14.73
C ALA A 191 10.14 33.06 -13.77
N HIS A 192 11.37 32.89 -14.29
CA HIS A 192 12.58 32.66 -13.50
C HIS A 192 12.44 31.54 -12.47
N LEU A 193 11.49 30.62 -12.72
CA LEU A 193 11.35 29.40 -11.96
C LEU A 193 12.41 28.47 -12.51
N SER A 194 13.60 28.50 -11.90
CA SER A 194 14.51 27.37 -11.98
C SER A 194 13.68 26.13 -11.66
N VAL A 195 13.68 25.16 -12.56
CA VAL A 195 13.04 23.85 -12.42
C VAL A 195 13.69 23.17 -11.21
N LEU A 196 13.29 23.58 -10.00
CA LEU A 196 13.85 23.21 -8.72
C LEU A 196 13.43 21.81 -8.30
N VAL A 197 12.58 21.19 -9.11
CA VAL A 197 12.53 19.75 -9.22
C VAL A 197 12.73 19.43 -10.69
N PRO A 198 13.86 18.83 -11.09
CA PRO A 198 13.95 18.24 -12.41
C PRO A 198 12.68 17.41 -12.57
N TRP A 199 11.86 17.67 -13.60
CA TRP A 199 10.68 16.88 -13.99
C TRP A 199 10.99 15.37 -14.19
N THR A 200 12.20 14.98 -13.85
CA THR A 200 13.00 13.84 -14.27
C THR A 200 13.67 13.14 -13.08
N ARG A 201 13.64 13.73 -11.87
CA ARG A 201 13.77 12.97 -10.61
C ARG A 201 12.42 12.45 -10.10
N LEU A 202 11.31 13.00 -10.60
CA LEU A 202 9.95 12.77 -10.10
C LEU A 202 9.06 11.91 -11.01
N LEU A 203 9.45 11.66 -12.27
CA LEU A 203 8.57 11.00 -13.24
C LEU A 203 9.29 9.85 -13.94
N THR A 204 9.59 8.80 -13.19
CA THR A 204 9.47 7.45 -13.74
C THR A 204 7.97 7.18 -13.91
N ARG A 205 7.46 7.41 -15.13
CA ARG A 205 6.17 6.85 -15.56
C ARG A 205 6.45 5.42 -15.99
N GLY A 206 6.07 4.47 -15.15
CA GLY A 206 6.35 3.07 -15.40
C GLY A 206 6.85 2.32 -14.19
N ALA A 207 6.24 2.53 -13.02
CA ALA A 207 6.04 1.36 -12.18
C ALA A 207 4.68 0.81 -12.53
N MET A 208 4.63 -0.36 -13.13
CA MET A 208 3.54 -1.26 -12.83
C MET A 208 3.91 -1.89 -11.50
N PRO A 209 3.32 -1.48 -10.37
CA PRO A 209 2.99 -2.49 -9.39
C PRO A 209 1.86 -3.31 -10.01
N ALA A 210 2.20 -4.09 -11.04
CA ALA A 210 1.61 -5.41 -11.08
C ALA A 210 1.80 -5.96 -9.65
N PRO A 211 0.83 -6.68 -9.08
CA PRO A 211 0.88 -7.26 -7.72
C PRO A 211 2.13 -8.11 -7.39
N LEU A 212 3.10 -8.16 -8.31
CA LEU A 212 4.47 -8.63 -8.27
C LEU A 212 5.39 -8.08 -7.16
N THR A 213 4.93 -7.41 -6.10
CA THR A 213 5.73 -7.41 -4.85
C THR A 213 6.00 -8.84 -4.38
N LEU A 214 5.10 -9.78 -4.72
CA LEU A 214 5.32 -11.22 -4.55
C LEU A 214 6.02 -11.91 -5.73
N GLY A 215 6.28 -11.27 -6.87
CA GLY A 215 6.89 -11.92 -8.05
C GLY A 215 6.26 -13.27 -8.40
N THR A 216 7.06 -14.34 -8.46
CA THR A 216 6.60 -15.75 -8.51
C THR A 216 6.44 -16.40 -7.13
N GLN A 217 6.80 -15.70 -6.05
CA GLN A 217 6.83 -16.17 -4.67
C GLN A 217 5.44 -16.36 -4.04
N TYR A 218 4.38 -15.83 -4.64
CA TYR A 218 3.00 -16.22 -4.29
C TYR A 218 2.76 -17.74 -4.45
N LYS A 219 3.69 -18.46 -5.09
CA LYS A 219 3.73 -19.92 -5.22
C LYS A 219 4.56 -20.66 -4.19
N SER A 220 5.06 -19.96 -3.18
CA SER A 220 5.82 -20.60 -2.11
C SER A 220 4.93 -21.50 -1.28
N ALA A 221 5.44 -22.68 -0.88
CA ALA A 221 4.69 -23.65 -0.09
C ALA A 221 4.37 -23.16 1.34
N ASN A 222 5.08 -22.14 1.82
CA ASN A 222 4.92 -21.52 3.14
C ASN A 222 4.16 -20.17 3.10
N LEU A 223 3.54 -19.84 1.96
CA LEU A 223 2.67 -18.67 1.81
C LEU A 223 1.28 -19.11 1.38
N ARG A 224 0.25 -18.66 2.10
CA ARG A 224 -1.14 -18.74 1.67
C ARG A 224 -1.71 -17.34 1.50
N VAL A 225 -2.41 -17.09 0.40
CA VAL A 225 -3.14 -15.84 0.15
C VAL A 225 -4.60 -16.18 -0.02
N VAL A 226 -5.49 -15.48 0.68
CA VAL A 226 -6.94 -15.65 0.57
C VAL A 226 -7.62 -14.32 0.27
N ASN A 227 -8.35 -14.27 -0.85
CA ASN A 227 -9.13 -13.16 -1.34
C ASN A 227 -10.61 -13.23 -0.89
N GLY A 228 -11.30 -12.09 -0.93
CA GLY A 228 -12.66 -11.97 -0.41
C GLY A 228 -12.76 -12.22 1.10
N ALA A 229 -11.65 -12.09 1.83
CA ALA A 229 -11.53 -12.35 3.25
C ALA A 229 -11.41 -11.02 4.01
N LEU A 230 -12.52 -10.55 4.57
CA LEU A 230 -12.57 -9.32 5.35
C LEU A 230 -12.25 -9.60 6.81
N MET A 231 -11.16 -9.04 7.31
CA MET A 231 -10.85 -9.03 8.73
C MET A 231 -11.88 -8.18 9.49
N GLU A 232 -12.46 -8.75 10.54
CA GLU A 232 -13.40 -8.04 11.42
C GLU A 232 -12.68 -7.51 12.66
N LYS A 233 -11.98 -8.38 13.40
CA LYS A 233 -11.20 -8.03 14.59
C LYS A 233 -10.23 -9.15 15.02
N PRO A 234 -9.11 -8.83 15.69
CA PRO A 234 -8.30 -9.81 16.37
C PRO A 234 -9.03 -10.35 17.60
N ILE A 235 -8.69 -11.58 17.98
CA ILE A 235 -9.13 -12.22 19.21
C ILE A 235 -7.97 -12.11 20.20
N PHE A 236 -8.24 -11.48 21.34
CA PHE A 236 -7.24 -11.24 22.37
C PHE A 236 -7.36 -12.20 23.54
N GLU A 237 -6.22 -12.63 24.05
CA GLU A 237 -6.06 -13.21 25.37
C GLU A 237 -5.27 -12.26 26.27
N ARG A 238 -5.49 -12.35 27.58
CA ARG A 238 -4.68 -11.61 28.55
C ARG A 238 -3.53 -12.47 29.02
N ARG A 239 -2.29 -12.00 28.80
CA ARG A 239 -1.06 -12.67 29.24
C ARG A 239 -0.15 -11.62 29.89
N ASP A 240 0.27 -11.86 31.12
CA ASP A 240 1.14 -10.95 31.89
C ASP A 240 0.66 -9.49 31.93
N GLY A 241 -0.66 -9.30 32.04
CA GLY A 241 -1.29 -7.98 32.08
C GLY A 241 -1.46 -7.29 30.72
N LEU A 242 -0.90 -7.86 29.63
CA LEU A 242 -1.01 -7.38 28.27
C LEU A 242 -2.10 -8.13 27.49
N PHE A 243 -2.64 -7.47 26.46
CA PHE A 243 -3.49 -8.12 25.47
C PHE A 243 -2.64 -8.69 24.34
N VAL A 244 -2.80 -9.98 24.07
CA VAL A 244 -2.05 -10.72 23.06
C VAL A 244 -3.03 -11.23 22.01
N ALA A 245 -2.83 -10.88 20.74
CA ALA A 245 -3.65 -11.39 19.65
C ALA A 245 -3.28 -12.85 19.39
N THR A 246 -4.22 -13.78 19.58
CA THR A 246 -4.00 -15.23 19.43
C THR A 246 -4.75 -15.82 18.25
N ALA A 247 -5.72 -15.10 17.71
CA ALA A 247 -6.41 -15.42 16.48
C ALA A 247 -6.94 -14.16 15.79
N VAL A 248 -7.41 -14.30 14.56
CA VAL A 248 -8.13 -13.26 13.83
C VAL A 248 -9.51 -13.75 13.40
N GLN A 249 -10.53 -12.92 13.60
CA GLN A 249 -11.89 -13.19 13.13
C GLN A 249 -12.09 -12.58 11.74
N VAL A 250 -12.50 -13.41 10.79
CA VAL A 250 -12.52 -13.08 9.37
C VAL A 250 -13.83 -13.52 8.77
N ARG A 251 -14.45 -12.65 7.97
CA ARG A 251 -15.66 -12.95 7.20
C ARG A 251 -15.32 -13.21 5.75
N LYS A 252 -15.79 -14.35 5.23
CA LYS A 252 -15.63 -14.76 3.84
C LYS A 252 -16.81 -15.63 3.39
N ASP A 253 -17.36 -15.32 2.22
CA ASP A 253 -18.47 -16.07 1.60
C ASP A 253 -19.67 -16.29 2.54
N GLY A 254 -19.96 -15.29 3.37
CA GLY A 254 -21.05 -15.32 4.36
C GLY A 254 -20.72 -16.08 5.66
N ASN A 255 -19.56 -16.72 5.74
CA ASN A 255 -19.09 -17.46 6.91
C ASN A 255 -18.07 -16.64 7.72
N THR A 256 -17.99 -16.95 9.02
CA THR A 256 -16.99 -16.39 9.93
C THR A 256 -15.98 -17.48 10.30
N TYR A 257 -14.70 -17.16 10.21
CA TYR A 257 -13.57 -18.02 10.55
C TYR A 257 -12.75 -17.38 11.66
N ASN A 258 -12.30 -18.16 12.63
CA ASN A 258 -11.36 -17.73 13.67
C ASN A 258 -10.01 -18.39 13.42
N ILE A 259 -9.10 -17.66 12.80
CA ILE A 259 -7.82 -18.22 12.33
C ILE A 259 -6.75 -18.04 13.42
N PRO A 260 -6.19 -19.13 13.97
CA PRO A 260 -5.16 -19.05 15.01
C PRO A 260 -3.84 -18.46 14.50
N VAL A 261 -3.16 -17.69 15.35
CA VAL A 261 -1.88 -17.04 15.06
C VAL A 261 -0.86 -17.39 16.14
N LYS A 262 0.33 -17.85 15.73
CA LYS A 262 1.38 -18.27 16.67
C LYS A 262 2.26 -17.12 17.14
N LYS A 263 2.58 -16.17 16.25
CA LYS A 263 3.48 -15.05 16.55
C LYS A 263 2.73 -13.73 16.49
N GLU A 264 2.50 -13.18 15.30
CA GLU A 264 2.00 -11.80 15.15
C GLU A 264 0.90 -11.66 14.10
N VAL A 265 -0.04 -10.75 14.41
CA VAL A 265 -0.99 -10.20 13.45
C VAL A 265 -0.44 -8.87 12.94
N ILE A 266 -0.22 -8.76 11.64
CA ILE A 266 0.34 -7.58 10.99
C ILE A 266 -0.78 -6.85 10.27
N LEU A 267 -1.13 -5.66 10.74
CA LEU A 267 -2.12 -4.82 10.07
C LEU A 267 -1.47 -4.04 8.92
N ALA A 268 -1.87 -4.37 7.70
CA ALA A 268 -1.42 -3.73 6.45
C ALA A 268 -2.61 -3.31 5.56
N ALA A 269 -3.73 -2.95 6.18
CA ALA A 269 -5.00 -2.66 5.50
C ALA A 269 -5.07 -1.23 4.91
N GLY A 270 -3.96 -0.48 4.93
CA GLY A 270 -3.90 0.91 4.48
C GLY A 270 -4.31 1.93 5.55
N ALA A 271 -4.15 3.22 5.22
CA ALA A 271 -4.28 4.33 6.17
C ALA A 271 -5.71 4.53 6.72
N THR A 272 -6.74 4.07 6.00
CA THR A 272 -8.14 4.19 6.43
C THR A 272 -8.62 2.97 7.21
N HIS A 273 -8.37 1.74 6.72
CA HIS A 273 -8.86 0.54 7.40
C HIS A 273 -8.04 0.13 8.60
N THR A 274 -6.73 0.39 8.63
CA THR A 274 -5.90 0.03 9.79
C THR A 274 -6.38 0.67 11.10
N PRO A 275 -6.61 2.01 11.18
CA PRO A 275 -7.17 2.60 12.40
C PRO A 275 -8.59 2.10 12.68
N HIS A 276 -9.44 1.93 11.65
CA HIS A 276 -10.81 1.42 11.83
C HIS A 276 -10.82 0.00 12.44
N ILE A 277 -9.98 -0.91 11.95
CA ILE A 277 -9.82 -2.26 12.54
C ILE A 277 -9.39 -2.13 14.00
N ARG A 278 -8.41 -1.25 14.31
CA ARG A 278 -7.97 -1.04 15.70
C ARG A 278 -9.10 -0.55 16.59
N GLU A 279 -9.90 0.41 16.14
CA GLU A 279 -11.05 0.91 16.91
C GLU A 279 -12.10 -0.18 17.14
N LEU A 280 -12.49 -0.93 16.09
CA LEU A 280 -13.39 -2.09 16.22
C LEU A 280 -12.86 -3.18 17.16
N SER A 281 -11.55 -3.21 17.39
CA SER A 281 -10.86 -4.11 18.30
C SER A 281 -10.72 -3.57 19.72
N GLY A 282 -11.28 -2.40 20.02
CA GLY A 282 -11.17 -1.73 21.32
C GLY A 282 -9.86 -0.97 21.52
N ILE A 283 -9.08 -0.69 20.47
CA ILE A 283 -7.82 0.07 20.53
C ILE A 283 -8.04 1.44 19.89
N GLY A 284 -8.28 2.47 20.70
CA GLY A 284 -8.64 3.81 20.22
C GLY A 284 -9.00 4.77 21.35
N ASN A 285 -9.66 5.88 21.03
CA ASN A 285 -10.20 6.80 22.03
C ASN A 285 -11.29 6.10 22.85
N ALA A 286 -11.04 5.84 24.14
CA ALA A 286 -11.95 5.04 24.96
C ALA A 286 -13.37 5.60 25.05
N ASP A 287 -13.56 6.93 25.01
CA ASP A 287 -14.90 7.53 25.10
C ASP A 287 -15.67 7.39 23.78
N LEU A 288 -14.98 7.56 22.65
CA LEU A 288 -15.54 7.27 21.32
C LEU A 288 -15.96 5.80 21.23
N LEU A 289 -15.07 4.88 21.63
CA LEU A 289 -15.34 3.44 21.59
C LEU A 289 -16.57 3.06 22.43
N ARG A 290 -16.65 3.56 23.68
CA ARG A 290 -17.82 3.33 24.55
C ARG A 290 -19.10 3.91 23.96
N SER A 291 -19.05 5.07 23.30
CA SER A 291 -20.22 5.67 22.65
C SER A 291 -20.79 4.79 21.52
N HIS A 292 -19.96 3.92 20.95
CA HIS A 292 -20.33 2.93 19.94
C HIS A 292 -20.54 1.52 20.49
N GLY A 293 -20.56 1.35 21.83
CA GLY A 293 -20.75 0.04 22.46
C GLY A 293 -19.56 -0.91 22.33
N ILE A 294 -18.36 -0.38 22.07
CA ILE A 294 -17.12 -1.15 21.99
C ILE A 294 -16.37 -1.03 23.32
N GLU A 295 -16.01 -2.16 23.93
CA GLU A 295 -15.22 -2.18 25.16
C GLU A 295 -13.76 -1.76 24.89
N PRO A 296 -13.24 -0.71 25.54
CA PRO A 296 -11.85 -0.30 25.36
C PRO A 296 -10.86 -1.32 25.92
N VAL A 297 -10.00 -1.84 25.06
CA VAL A 297 -8.88 -2.74 25.36
C VAL A 297 -7.61 -1.92 25.65
N VAL A 298 -7.32 -0.93 24.79
CA VAL A 298 -6.21 0.01 24.96
C VAL A 298 -6.72 1.42 24.65
N ASN A 299 -6.66 2.31 25.64
CA ASN A 299 -6.96 3.71 25.41
C ASN A 299 -5.80 4.39 24.68
N ASN A 300 -5.97 4.61 23.38
CA ASN A 300 -5.04 5.35 22.54
C ASN A 300 -5.83 6.33 21.68
N PRO A 301 -6.05 7.58 22.14
CA PRO A 301 -6.86 8.55 21.43
C PRO A 301 -6.22 9.07 20.14
N GLY A 302 -4.99 8.68 19.81
CA GLY A 302 -4.35 9.03 18.54
C GLY A 302 -4.68 8.08 17.37
N VAL A 303 -5.41 6.99 17.61
CA VAL A 303 -5.87 6.09 16.53
C VAL A 303 -6.94 6.82 15.70
N GLY A 304 -6.79 6.81 14.38
CA GLY A 304 -7.71 7.49 13.45
C GLY A 304 -7.40 8.98 13.24
N GLU A 305 -6.63 9.58 14.16
CA GLU A 305 -6.26 10.99 14.14
C GLU A 305 -5.00 11.28 13.29
N ASN A 306 -4.66 12.56 13.14
CA ASN A 306 -3.50 13.06 12.38
C ASN A 306 -3.47 12.66 10.89
N LEU A 307 -4.64 12.40 10.29
CA LEU A 307 -4.77 12.17 8.85
C LEU A 307 -4.25 13.38 8.08
N GLN A 308 -3.36 13.13 7.13
CA GLN A 308 -2.79 14.12 6.21
C GLN A 308 -2.93 13.56 4.80
N ASP A 309 -3.43 14.37 3.88
CA ASP A 309 -3.59 14.02 2.48
C ASP A 309 -3.28 15.23 1.57
N HIS A 310 -2.98 14.98 0.30
CA HIS A 310 -2.68 16.01 -0.68
C HIS A 310 -3.93 16.35 -1.51
N GLY A 311 -4.48 17.55 -1.30
CA GLY A 311 -5.55 18.07 -2.13
C GLY A 311 -5.11 18.25 -3.59
N THR A 312 -5.95 17.83 -4.53
CA THR A 312 -5.71 18.05 -5.97
C THR A 312 -6.71 19.06 -6.51
N VAL A 313 -6.23 20.00 -7.32
CA VAL A 313 -7.05 20.97 -8.05
C VAL A 313 -6.69 20.89 -9.52
N SER A 314 -7.69 20.66 -10.37
CA SER A 314 -7.56 20.77 -11.82
C SER A 314 -7.89 22.20 -12.23
N PHE A 315 -7.07 22.77 -13.10
CA PHE A 315 -7.35 24.04 -13.77
C PHE A 315 -7.82 23.71 -15.18
N GLU A 316 -8.96 24.26 -15.58
CA GLU A 316 -9.45 24.25 -16.96
C GLU A 316 -8.79 25.35 -17.80
#